data_AF-A0A3A4ZII1-F1
#
_entry.id   AF-A0A3A4ZII1-F1
#
_cell.length_a   1.000
_cell.length_b   1.000
_cell.length_c   1.000
_cell.angle_alpha   90.00
_cell.angle_beta   90.00
_cell.angle_gamma   90.00
#
_symmetry.space_group_name_H-M   'P 1'
#
loop_
_entity.id
_entity.type
_entity.pdbx_description
1 polymer ?
#
loop_
_entity_poly.entity_id
_entity_poly.type
_entity_poly.pdbx_seq_one_letter_code
_entity_poly.pdbx_strand_id
1 'polypeptide(L)'
;MIETQSPEIFEIQETSTKQERKFGELILTDFLNMDEEDQFDFRRKVVGSNGTVQIWIHSHYNETGDTSPKSEEYKQIRDKALSSINPENIPVLSFIEAPPGFEWNIDEYGKMYSKLMKGKVYVIPTFQDTSVPCIENTEDLFVRKHETEIKNWDILGSKLAQMGVTKVIVRGRNFEYATKPIEKMSLAEDIYAENNKLSGDTVTVPDKCAGNAVVQLSARGFEILSTRVTYPEKLK
;
A
#
# COMPACT_ATOMS: atom_id res chain seq x y z
N MET A 1 -14.05 -50.91 14.96
CA MET A 1 -12.78 -50.28 15.39
C MET A 1 -12.55 -49.11 14.47
N ILE A 2 -12.69 -47.89 14.98
CA ILE A 2 -12.48 -46.66 14.20
C ILE A 2 -11.11 -46.16 14.61
N GLU A 3 -10.15 -46.19 13.69
CA GLU A 3 -8.82 -45.62 13.88
C GLU A 3 -8.95 -44.10 13.93
N THR A 4 -8.75 -43.53 15.12
CA THR A 4 -8.57 -42.09 15.30
C THR A 4 -7.17 -41.72 14.79
N GLN A 5 -7.10 -41.13 13.60
CA GLN A 5 -5.90 -40.44 13.14
C GLN A 5 -5.63 -39.26 14.08
N SER A 6 -4.45 -39.25 14.68
CA SER A 6 -3.97 -38.12 15.48
C SER A 6 -3.87 -36.89 14.57
N PRO A 7 -4.33 -35.71 15.01
CA PRO A 7 -4.12 -34.49 14.25
C PRO A 7 -2.62 -34.23 14.17
N GLU A 8 -2.10 -34.14 12.95
CA GLU A 8 -0.77 -33.62 12.69
C GLU A 8 -0.69 -32.22 13.32
N ILE A 9 0.11 -32.11 14.38
CA ILE A 9 0.51 -30.84 14.94
C ILE A 9 1.39 -30.20 13.87
N PHE A 10 0.81 -29.29 13.08
CA PHE A 10 1.59 -28.34 12.32
C PHE A 10 2.41 -27.56 13.33
N GLU A 11 3.70 -27.86 13.42
CA GLU A 11 4.67 -26.96 14.04
C GLU A 11 4.51 -25.62 13.33
N ILE A 12 3.91 -24.66 14.02
CA ILE A 12 3.98 -23.26 13.67
C ILE A 12 5.46 -22.93 13.81
N GLN A 13 6.20 -23.00 12.70
CA GLN A 13 7.52 -22.40 12.63
C GLN A 13 7.33 -20.94 13.02
N GLU A 14 7.92 -20.55 14.15
CA GLU A 14 8.14 -19.15 14.49
C GLU A 14 8.85 -18.52 13.29
N THR A 15 8.06 -17.86 12.45
CA THR A 15 8.56 -17.06 11.34
C THR A 15 9.20 -15.84 11.96
N SER A 16 10.49 -16.00 12.23
CA SER A 16 11.50 -14.96 12.38
C SER A 16 10.97 -13.60 11.91
N THR A 17 10.73 -12.72 12.87
CA THR A 17 10.48 -11.28 12.77
C THR A 17 11.66 -10.57 12.10
N LYS A 18 11.94 -10.89 10.83
CA LYS A 18 12.95 -10.20 10.03
C LYS A 18 12.39 -8.84 9.64
N GLN A 19 12.82 -7.86 10.40
CA GLN A 19 12.59 -6.41 10.27
C GLN A 19 12.93 -5.90 8.84
N GLU A 20 13.91 -6.53 8.18
CA GLU A 20 14.27 -6.27 6.78
C GLU A 20 14.25 -7.55 5.92
N ARG A 21 13.77 -7.43 4.68
CA ARG A 21 13.83 -8.46 3.62
C ARG A 21 14.52 -7.90 2.38
N LYS A 22 15.50 -8.62 1.82
CA LYS A 22 16.33 -8.15 0.69
C LYS A 22 16.06 -8.95 -0.59
N PHE A 23 15.86 -8.24 -1.69
CA PHE A 23 15.57 -8.78 -3.02
C PHE A 23 16.45 -8.08 -4.07
N GLY A 24 17.67 -8.60 -4.27
CA GLY A 24 18.66 -7.92 -5.09
C GLY A 24 19.04 -6.55 -4.49
N GLU A 25 18.78 -5.47 -5.24
CA GLU A 25 19.03 -4.09 -4.79
C GLU A 25 17.84 -3.45 -4.06
N LEU A 26 16.72 -4.16 -3.92
CA LEU A 26 15.56 -3.73 -3.16
C LEU A 26 15.65 -4.23 -1.72
N ILE A 27 15.38 -3.35 -0.77
CA ILE A 27 15.26 -3.67 0.66
C ILE A 27 13.85 -3.29 1.11
N LEU A 28 13.10 -4.24 1.65
CA LEU A 28 11.81 -4.02 2.28
C LEU A 28 11.99 -4.00 3.79
N THR A 29 11.56 -2.92 4.44
CA THR A 29 11.68 -2.72 5.89
C THR A 29 10.29 -2.50 6.50
N ASP A 30 9.96 -3.13 7.62
CA ASP A 30 8.71 -2.84 8.33
C ASP A 30 8.70 -1.40 8.86
N PHE A 31 7.73 -0.59 8.42
CA PHE A 31 7.63 0.82 8.82
C PHE A 31 7.33 1.03 10.31
N LEU A 32 6.50 0.17 10.90
CA LEU A 32 6.02 0.35 12.27
C LEU A 32 7.07 -0.13 13.27
N ASN A 33 7.85 -1.12 12.86
CA ASN A 33 8.90 -1.72 13.66
C ASN A 33 10.31 -1.33 13.18
N MET A 34 10.52 -0.16 12.57
CA MET A 34 11.87 0.31 12.18
C MET A 34 12.81 0.46 13.38
N ASP A 35 14.07 0.05 13.22
CA ASP A 35 15.13 0.34 14.20
C ASP A 35 15.54 1.84 14.18
N GLU A 36 16.47 2.23 15.04
CA GLU A 36 16.91 3.62 15.13
C GLU A 36 17.63 4.12 13.88
N GLU A 37 18.38 3.25 13.19
CA GLU A 37 19.09 3.58 11.95
C GLU A 37 18.09 3.84 10.82
N ASP A 38 17.09 2.99 10.69
CA ASP A 38 16.01 3.10 9.72
C ASP A 38 15.13 4.32 9.97
N GLN A 39 14.80 4.58 11.24
CA GLN A 39 14.07 5.79 11.61
C GLN A 39 14.87 7.06 11.29
N PHE A 40 16.19 7.05 11.52
CA PHE A 40 17.05 8.17 11.18
C PHE A 40 17.10 8.39 9.66
N ASP A 41 17.32 7.33 8.88
CA ASP A 41 17.34 7.42 7.41
C ASP A 41 15.99 7.90 6.86
N PHE A 42 14.88 7.36 7.36
CA PHE A 42 13.54 7.79 6.97
C PHE A 42 13.34 9.28 7.23
N ARG A 43 13.62 9.75 8.46
CA ARG A 43 13.48 11.18 8.82
C ARG A 43 14.36 12.08 7.96
N ARG A 44 15.61 11.66 7.68
CA ARG A 44 16.52 12.39 6.80
C ARG A 44 15.92 12.56 5.40
N LYS A 45 15.34 11.49 4.83
CA LYS A 45 14.66 11.51 3.53
C LYS A 45 13.40 12.37 3.54
N VAL A 46 12.60 12.31 4.61
CA VAL A 46 11.43 13.20 4.81
C VAL A 46 11.86 14.67 4.85
N VAL A 47 12.90 15.03 5.60
CA VAL A 47 13.42 16.40 5.65
C VAL A 47 13.94 16.84 4.28
N GLY A 48 14.72 15.98 3.61
CA GLY A 48 15.24 16.26 2.26
C GLY A 48 14.16 16.44 1.20
N SER A 49 12.99 15.85 1.41
CA SER A 49 11.81 15.96 0.54
C SER A 49 10.76 16.97 1.06
N ASN A 50 11.15 17.86 1.96
CA ASN A 50 10.27 18.90 2.53
C ASN A 50 8.99 18.32 3.15
N GLY A 51 9.14 17.28 3.95
CA GLY A 51 8.05 16.63 4.68
C GLY A 51 7.23 15.64 3.85
N THR A 52 7.72 15.21 2.68
CA THR A 52 6.91 14.44 1.72
C THR A 52 7.20 12.94 1.78
N VAL A 53 6.16 12.12 1.66
CA VAL A 53 6.29 10.67 1.43
C VAL A 53 5.45 10.24 0.22
N GLN A 54 5.85 9.14 -0.41
CA GLN A 54 5.02 8.47 -1.41
C GLN A 54 4.40 7.21 -0.81
N ILE A 55 3.08 7.08 -0.88
CA ILE A 55 2.34 5.90 -0.44
C ILE A 55 1.81 5.17 -1.66
N TRP A 56 2.20 3.92 -1.82
CA TRP A 56 1.71 3.02 -2.85
C TRP A 56 0.75 2.00 -2.24
N ILE A 57 -0.52 2.08 -2.65
CA ILE A 57 -1.56 1.17 -2.22
C ILE A 57 -1.66 0.00 -3.20
N HIS A 58 -1.35 -1.21 -2.70
CA HIS A 58 -1.57 -2.48 -3.40
C HIS A 58 -1.09 -2.50 -4.85
N SER A 59 0.14 -2.02 -5.09
CA SER A 59 0.65 -1.78 -6.45
C SER A 59 0.69 -3.03 -7.34
N HIS A 60 0.59 -4.25 -6.80
CA HIS A 60 0.55 -5.46 -7.62
C HIS A 60 -0.41 -6.50 -7.05
N TYR A 61 -1.59 -6.64 -7.68
CA TYR A 61 -2.43 -7.82 -7.47
C TYR A 61 -1.98 -8.97 -8.39
N ASN A 62 -2.45 -10.18 -8.08
CA ASN A 62 -2.38 -11.30 -9.01
C ASN A 62 -3.28 -11.01 -10.23
N GLU A 63 -2.71 -10.49 -11.31
CA GLU A 63 -3.44 -10.07 -12.53
C GLU A 63 -3.79 -11.23 -13.48
N THR A 64 -3.63 -12.49 -13.02
CA THR A 64 -3.88 -13.68 -13.85
C THR A 64 -5.34 -13.82 -14.34
N GLY A 65 -6.27 -13.08 -13.74
CA GLY A 65 -7.69 -13.13 -14.08
C GLY A 65 -8.17 -12.16 -15.18
N ASP A 66 -7.41 -11.10 -15.51
CA ASP A 66 -7.82 -10.09 -16.52
C ASP A 66 -6.77 -9.92 -17.61
N THR A 67 -7.07 -10.50 -18.78
CA THR A 67 -6.22 -10.49 -19.98
C THR A 67 -6.67 -9.47 -21.03
N SER A 68 -7.52 -8.50 -20.65
CA SER A 68 -7.97 -7.47 -21.58
C SER A 68 -6.82 -6.56 -22.03
N PRO A 69 -6.87 -5.99 -23.26
CA PRO A 69 -5.83 -5.06 -23.73
C PRO A 69 -5.63 -3.84 -22.81
N LYS A 70 -6.71 -3.36 -22.17
CA LYS A 70 -6.64 -2.26 -21.20
C LYS A 70 -5.87 -2.64 -19.93
N SER A 71 -6.06 -3.86 -19.44
CA SER A 71 -5.31 -4.40 -18.28
C SER A 71 -3.79 -4.36 -18.52
N GLU A 72 -3.35 -4.78 -19.72
CA GLU A 72 -1.94 -4.76 -20.10
C GLU A 72 -1.38 -3.33 -20.25
N GLU A 73 -2.14 -2.42 -20.87
CA GLU A 73 -1.77 -1.00 -20.94
C GLU A 73 -1.59 -0.39 -19.53
N TYR A 74 -2.53 -0.68 -18.63
CA TYR A 74 -2.47 -0.14 -17.25
C TYR A 74 -1.29 -0.68 -16.46
N LYS A 75 -0.96 -1.96 -16.66
CA LYS A 75 0.23 -2.58 -16.09
C LYS A 75 1.50 -1.90 -16.58
N GLN A 76 1.64 -1.63 -17.88
CA GLN A 76 2.86 -1.00 -18.43
C GLN A 76 3.11 0.39 -17.86
N ILE A 77 2.05 1.20 -17.75
CA ILE A 77 2.15 2.56 -17.19
C ILE A 77 2.51 2.51 -15.70
N ARG A 78 1.86 1.62 -14.93
CA ARG A 78 2.17 1.40 -13.52
C ARG A 78 3.61 0.95 -13.32
N ASP A 79 4.07 -0.04 -14.08
CA ASP A 79 5.42 -0.58 -13.99
C ASP A 79 6.44 0.52 -14.36
N LYS A 80 6.14 1.37 -15.34
CA LYS A 80 6.93 2.57 -15.67
C LYS A 80 6.98 3.55 -14.50
N ALA A 81 5.85 3.86 -13.89
CA ALA A 81 5.78 4.75 -12.73
C ALA A 81 6.60 4.21 -11.55
N LEU A 82 6.45 2.92 -11.21
CA LEU A 82 7.24 2.22 -10.19
C LEU A 82 8.74 2.26 -10.49
N SER A 83 9.13 2.05 -11.75
CA SER A 83 10.54 2.08 -12.15
C SER A 83 11.19 3.47 -12.14
N SER A 84 10.38 4.52 -12.21
CA SER A 84 10.84 5.90 -12.14
C SER A 84 11.02 6.41 -10.71
N ILE A 85 10.58 5.64 -9.71
CA ILE A 85 10.70 6.04 -8.31
C ILE A 85 12.17 6.06 -7.90
N ASN A 86 12.54 7.10 -7.18
CA ASN A 86 13.81 7.18 -6.47
C ASN A 86 13.56 7.23 -4.95
N PRO A 87 13.58 6.07 -4.25
CA PRO A 87 13.35 6.01 -2.81
C PRO A 87 14.42 6.72 -1.97
N GLU A 88 15.55 7.08 -2.56
CA GLU A 88 16.61 7.85 -1.87
C GLU A 88 16.27 9.33 -1.72
N ASN A 89 15.41 9.86 -2.59
CA ASN A 89 15.02 11.28 -2.55
C ASN A 89 13.71 11.50 -1.81
N ILE A 90 12.72 10.62 -2.02
CA ILE A 90 11.42 10.69 -1.34
C ILE A 90 11.14 9.28 -0.82
N PRO A 91 10.96 9.10 0.51
CA PRO A 91 10.75 7.78 1.07
C PRO A 91 9.42 7.20 0.58
N VAL A 92 9.41 5.89 0.38
CA VAL A 92 8.30 5.15 -0.21
C VAL A 92 7.74 4.19 0.82
N LEU A 93 6.43 4.28 1.02
CA LEU A 93 5.63 3.36 1.84
C LEU A 93 4.80 2.48 0.91
N SER A 94 4.91 1.17 1.04
CA SER A 94 4.16 0.19 0.27
C SER A 94 3.15 -0.51 1.15
N PHE A 95 1.87 -0.31 0.85
CA PHE A 95 0.78 -1.02 1.51
C PHE A 95 0.58 -2.36 0.80
N ILE A 96 0.77 -3.44 1.55
CA ILE A 96 0.70 -4.81 1.03
C ILE A 96 -0.38 -5.56 1.82
N GLU A 97 -1.26 -6.27 1.14
CA GLU A 97 -2.26 -7.12 1.81
C GLU A 97 -1.55 -8.30 2.45
N ALA A 98 -1.29 -8.20 3.74
CA ALA A 98 -0.54 -9.18 4.51
C ALA A 98 -1.03 -9.17 5.96
N PRO A 99 -2.32 -9.45 6.22
CA PRO A 99 -2.75 -9.72 7.59
C PRO A 99 -2.06 -10.99 8.11
N PRO A 100 -2.17 -11.31 9.40
CA PRO A 100 -1.54 -12.50 9.95
C PRO A 100 -1.86 -13.80 9.20
N GLY A 101 -0.83 -14.61 8.99
CA GLY A 101 -0.88 -15.81 8.16
C GLY A 101 -0.69 -15.56 6.67
N PHE A 102 -0.61 -14.29 6.23
CA PHE A 102 -0.36 -13.88 4.85
C PHE A 102 0.96 -13.10 4.68
N GLU A 103 1.89 -13.21 5.62
CA GLU A 103 3.18 -12.52 5.60
C GLU A 103 4.07 -12.94 4.42
N TRP A 104 3.76 -14.09 3.80
CA TRP A 104 4.39 -14.56 2.56
C TRP A 104 4.09 -13.63 1.37
N ASN A 105 2.98 -12.88 1.39
CA ASN A 105 2.67 -11.89 0.36
C ASN A 105 3.76 -10.81 0.26
N ILE A 106 4.39 -10.45 1.38
CA ILE A 106 5.50 -9.48 1.37
C ILE A 106 6.68 -10.01 0.52
N ASP A 107 6.95 -11.32 0.55
CA ASP A 107 8.02 -11.91 -0.25
C ASP A 107 7.67 -11.98 -1.74
N GLU A 108 6.42 -12.28 -2.07
CA GLU A 108 5.96 -12.27 -3.45
C GLU A 108 6.02 -10.88 -4.05
N TYR A 109 5.53 -9.88 -3.31
CA TYR A 109 5.64 -8.48 -3.68
C TYR A 109 7.10 -8.05 -3.82
N GLY A 110 7.98 -8.44 -2.89
CA GLY A 110 9.42 -8.15 -2.96
C GLY A 110 10.10 -8.71 -4.22
N LYS A 111 9.77 -9.95 -4.61
CA LYS A 111 10.27 -10.57 -5.86
C LYS A 111 9.75 -9.86 -7.12
N MET A 112 8.54 -9.33 -7.09
CA MET A 112 8.00 -8.55 -8.21
C MET A 112 8.62 -7.15 -8.26
N TYR A 113 8.65 -6.44 -7.13
CA TYR A 113 9.09 -5.05 -7.04
C TYR A 113 10.58 -4.92 -7.32
N SER A 114 11.39 -5.90 -6.95
CA SER A 114 12.84 -5.88 -7.24
C SER A 114 13.18 -5.86 -8.72
N LYS A 115 12.23 -6.19 -9.61
CA LYS A 115 12.39 -6.04 -11.06
C LYS A 115 12.18 -4.60 -11.55
N LEU A 116 11.48 -3.79 -10.76
CA LEU A 116 11.02 -2.45 -11.13
C LEU A 116 11.74 -1.37 -10.31
N MET A 117 11.93 -1.59 -9.01
CA MET A 117 12.41 -0.60 -8.06
C MET A 117 13.65 -1.09 -7.32
N LYS A 118 14.46 -0.13 -6.88
CA LYS A 118 15.72 -0.33 -6.14
C LYS A 118 15.73 0.56 -4.90
N GLY A 119 16.58 0.25 -3.93
CA GLY A 119 16.73 1.03 -2.70
C GLY A 119 15.84 0.52 -1.57
N LYS A 120 15.65 1.35 -0.54
CA LYS A 120 14.88 1.00 0.66
C LYS A 120 13.42 1.46 0.55
N VAL A 121 12.50 0.54 0.79
CA VAL A 121 11.04 0.75 0.78
C VAL A 121 10.45 0.25 2.09
N TYR A 122 9.56 1.04 2.65
CA TYR A 122 8.97 0.78 3.95
C TYR A 122 7.60 0.12 3.77
N VAL A 123 7.39 -1.04 4.36
CA VAL A 123 6.18 -1.84 4.19
C VAL A 123 5.20 -1.54 5.32
N ILE A 124 3.93 -1.38 4.95
CA ILE A 124 2.80 -1.34 5.86
C ILE A 124 1.87 -2.51 5.50
N PRO A 125 1.70 -3.51 6.37
CA PRO A 125 0.72 -4.56 6.13
C PRO A 125 -0.70 -3.96 6.17
N THR A 126 -1.58 -4.50 5.35
CA THR A 126 -3.01 -4.15 5.29
C THR A 126 -3.86 -5.41 5.40
N PHE A 127 -5.11 -5.23 5.80
CA PHE A 127 -6.11 -6.29 5.76
C PHE A 127 -6.45 -6.66 4.30
N GLN A 128 -7.02 -7.83 4.08
CA GLN A 128 -7.43 -8.28 2.74
C GLN A 128 -8.54 -7.38 2.17
N ASP A 129 -8.45 -7.04 0.88
CA ASP A 129 -9.42 -6.23 0.13
C ASP A 129 -9.63 -4.80 0.67
N THR A 130 -8.64 -4.26 1.40
CA THR A 130 -8.76 -2.91 2.00
C THR A 130 -7.42 -2.19 2.15
N SER A 131 -7.44 -0.86 2.08
CA SER A 131 -6.29 0.01 2.36
C SER A 131 -5.99 0.19 3.84
N VAL A 132 -6.80 -0.38 4.74
CA VAL A 132 -6.66 -0.17 6.18
C VAL A 132 -5.38 -0.86 6.67
N PRO A 133 -4.47 -0.12 7.35
CA PRO A 133 -3.29 -0.72 7.95
C PRO A 133 -3.67 -1.83 8.93
N CYS A 134 -2.94 -2.94 8.91
CA CYS A 134 -3.12 -4.07 9.84
C CYS A 134 -2.03 -4.03 10.91
N ILE A 135 -2.22 -3.14 11.90
CA ILE A 135 -1.28 -2.87 12.99
C ILE A 135 -1.77 -3.48 14.30
N GLU A 136 -3.04 -3.26 14.61
CA GLU A 136 -3.72 -3.76 15.78
C GLU A 136 -4.94 -4.60 15.41
N ASN A 137 -5.34 -5.48 16.34
CA ASN A 137 -6.40 -6.47 16.16
C ASN A 137 -6.11 -7.36 14.94
N THR A 138 -4.88 -7.89 14.93
CA THR A 138 -4.31 -8.66 13.83
C THR A 138 -4.96 -10.04 13.70
N GLU A 139 -5.80 -10.47 14.65
CA GLU A 139 -6.58 -11.72 14.56
C GLU A 139 -7.66 -11.68 13.45
N ASP A 140 -7.99 -10.50 12.91
CA ASP A 140 -8.95 -10.33 11.82
C ASP A 140 -8.26 -10.30 10.44
N LEU A 141 -8.92 -10.88 9.42
CA LEU A 141 -8.40 -10.87 8.04
C LEU A 141 -8.94 -9.70 7.18
N PHE A 142 -10.12 -9.16 7.49
CA PHE A 142 -10.90 -8.29 6.57
C PHE A 142 -11.38 -6.95 7.19
N VAL A 143 -10.93 -6.55 8.39
CA VAL A 143 -11.47 -5.40 9.15
C VAL A 143 -13.00 -5.34 9.19
N ARG A 144 -13.58 -5.91 10.25
CA ARG A 144 -15.04 -5.98 10.40
C ARG A 144 -15.65 -4.83 11.18
N LYS A 145 -14.82 -4.04 11.86
CA LYS A 145 -15.26 -3.00 12.81
C LYS A 145 -14.66 -1.66 12.43
N HIS A 146 -15.51 -0.63 12.34
CA HIS A 146 -15.09 0.74 12.05
C HIS A 146 -14.10 1.29 13.09
N GLU A 147 -14.26 0.94 14.37
CA GLU A 147 -13.32 1.32 15.42
C GLU A 147 -11.90 0.79 15.15
N THR A 148 -11.79 -0.46 14.68
CA THR A 148 -10.51 -1.06 14.28
C THR A 148 -9.89 -0.31 13.11
N GLU A 149 -10.69 0.07 12.12
CA GLU A 149 -10.24 0.88 10.99
C GLU A 149 -9.65 2.23 11.46
N ILE A 150 -10.42 3.00 12.23
CA ILE A 150 -10.00 4.34 12.68
C ILE A 150 -8.74 4.25 13.54
N LYS A 151 -8.69 3.29 14.47
CA LYS A 151 -7.54 3.09 15.35
C LYS A 151 -6.26 2.79 14.58
N ASN A 152 -6.32 1.89 13.58
CA ASN A 152 -5.16 1.54 12.78
C ASN A 152 -4.64 2.74 11.95
N TRP A 153 -5.55 3.54 11.39
CA TRP A 153 -5.16 4.77 10.71
C TRP A 153 -4.61 5.83 11.66
N ASP A 154 -5.10 5.94 12.90
CA ASP A 154 -4.57 6.85 13.92
C ASP A 154 -3.14 6.49 14.34
N ILE A 155 -2.85 5.20 14.49
CA ILE A 155 -1.50 4.71 14.79
C ILE A 155 -0.55 5.07 13.65
N LEU A 156 -0.93 4.75 12.41
CA LEU A 156 -0.13 5.10 11.24
C LEU A 156 0.09 6.61 11.13
N GLY A 157 -0.98 7.40 11.24
CA GLY A 157 -0.91 8.85 11.17
C GLY A 157 -0.01 9.45 12.25
N SER A 158 -0.10 8.94 13.48
CA SER A 158 0.76 9.37 14.59
C SER A 158 2.23 9.07 14.30
N LYS A 159 2.56 7.86 13.79
CA LYS A 159 3.93 7.50 13.42
C LYS A 159 4.46 8.37 12.29
N LEU A 160 3.67 8.63 11.25
CA LEU A 160 4.05 9.53 10.14
C LEU A 160 4.36 10.94 10.65
N ALA A 161 3.48 11.52 11.47
CA ALA A 161 3.69 12.84 12.06
C ALA A 161 4.95 12.89 12.93
N GLN A 162 5.21 11.86 13.74
CA GLN A 162 6.44 11.73 14.54
C GLN A 162 7.71 11.65 13.68
N MET A 163 7.62 11.10 12.47
CA MET A 163 8.72 11.06 11.51
C MET A 163 8.88 12.37 10.71
N GLY A 164 8.07 13.40 11.00
CA GLY A 164 8.15 14.72 10.36
C GLY A 164 7.41 14.81 9.03
N VAL A 165 6.55 13.83 8.71
CA VAL A 165 5.75 13.84 7.49
C VAL A 165 4.66 14.91 7.61
N THR A 166 4.51 15.71 6.57
CA THR A 166 3.45 16.73 6.44
C THR A 166 2.70 16.62 5.12
N LYS A 167 3.30 16.00 4.10
CA LYS A 167 2.74 15.86 2.77
C LYS A 167 2.77 14.41 2.30
N VAL A 168 1.73 14.00 1.59
CA VAL A 168 1.61 12.63 1.08
C VAL A 168 1.23 12.66 -0.39
N ILE A 169 1.94 11.88 -1.20
CA ILE A 169 1.51 11.52 -2.55
C ILE A 169 0.94 10.10 -2.46
N VAL A 170 -0.38 9.96 -2.58
CA VAL A 170 -1.05 8.65 -2.62
C VAL A 170 -1.11 8.14 -4.06
N ARG A 171 -0.74 6.88 -4.26
CA ARG A 171 -0.82 6.16 -5.52
C ARG A 171 -1.47 4.80 -5.29
N GLY A 172 -2.01 4.21 -6.35
CA GLY A 172 -2.67 2.91 -6.31
C GLY A 172 -2.78 2.31 -7.71
N ARG A 173 -3.32 1.10 -7.81
CA ARG A 173 -3.35 0.31 -9.04
C ARG A 173 -3.90 1.07 -10.24
N ASN A 174 -4.99 1.82 -10.02
CA ASN A 174 -5.67 2.62 -11.04
C ASN A 174 -5.70 4.13 -10.73
N PHE A 175 -4.99 4.58 -9.69
CA PHE A 175 -5.10 5.95 -9.21
C PHE A 175 -4.49 6.97 -10.18
N GLU A 176 -3.51 6.54 -10.99
CA GLU A 176 -2.91 7.37 -12.04
C GLU A 176 -3.87 7.68 -13.21
N TYR A 177 -5.05 7.03 -13.24
CA TYR A 177 -6.10 7.23 -14.26
C TYR A 177 -7.31 8.01 -13.74
N ALA A 178 -7.30 8.45 -12.47
CA ALA A 178 -8.42 9.21 -11.93
C ALA A 178 -8.57 10.54 -12.68
N THR A 179 -9.66 10.69 -13.43
CA THR A 179 -10.01 11.92 -14.15
C THR A 179 -10.57 13.02 -13.23
N LYS A 180 -10.84 12.68 -11.96
CA LYS A 180 -11.30 13.61 -10.94
C LYS A 180 -10.12 14.24 -10.19
N PRO A 181 -10.13 15.56 -9.92
CA PRO A 181 -9.19 16.20 -9.01
C PRO A 181 -9.24 15.56 -7.61
N ILE A 182 -8.08 15.40 -6.97
CA ILE A 182 -7.94 14.76 -5.65
C ILE A 182 -8.82 15.44 -4.60
N GLU A 183 -8.96 16.77 -4.68
CA GLU A 183 -9.71 17.59 -3.73
C GLU A 183 -11.22 17.33 -3.78
N LYS A 184 -11.70 16.58 -4.78
CA LYS A 184 -13.12 16.22 -4.96
C LYS A 184 -13.41 14.76 -4.62
N MET A 185 -12.42 13.98 -4.17
CA MET A 185 -12.63 12.58 -3.79
C MET A 185 -13.37 12.48 -2.45
N SER A 186 -14.32 11.55 -2.32
CA SER A 186 -15.06 11.32 -1.07
C SER A 186 -15.46 9.86 -0.88
N LEU A 187 -15.49 9.39 0.37
CA LEU A 187 -15.88 8.02 0.74
C LEU A 187 -17.32 7.66 0.32
N ALA A 188 -18.21 8.64 0.23
CA ALA A 188 -19.62 8.43 -0.07
C ALA A 188 -19.87 8.01 -1.53
N GLU A 189 -19.04 8.47 -2.46
CA GLU A 189 -19.15 8.10 -3.87
C GLU A 189 -18.65 6.66 -4.14
N ASP A 190 -17.64 6.20 -3.39
CA ASP A 190 -17.10 4.83 -3.51
C ASP A 190 -18.12 3.79 -3.04
N ILE A 191 -18.82 4.05 -1.93
CA ILE A 191 -19.92 3.21 -1.42
C ILE A 191 -21.07 3.15 -2.44
N TYR A 192 -21.35 4.26 -3.14
CA TYR A 192 -22.37 4.31 -4.18
C TYR A 192 -21.97 3.51 -5.43
N ALA A 193 -20.72 3.61 -5.88
CA ALA A 193 -20.25 2.88 -7.06
C ALA A 193 -20.23 1.35 -6.85
N GLU A 194 -19.88 0.89 -5.65
CA GLU A 194 -19.89 -0.52 -5.23
C GLU A 194 -21.31 -1.08 -5.19
N ASN A 195 -22.24 -0.36 -4.56
CA ASN A 195 -23.65 -0.77 -4.50
C ASN A 195 -24.32 -0.84 -5.89
N ASN A 196 -23.81 -0.08 -6.86
CA ASN A 196 -24.36 -0.02 -8.22
C ASN A 196 -23.55 -0.80 -9.27
N LYS A 197 -22.53 -1.59 -8.86
CA LYS A 197 -21.70 -2.42 -9.75
C LYS A 197 -21.20 -1.67 -11.00
N LEU A 198 -20.79 -0.41 -10.83
CA LEU A 198 -20.24 0.40 -11.93
C LEU A 198 -18.81 -0.05 -12.34
N SER A 199 -18.32 -1.17 -11.83
CA SER A 199 -17.00 -1.76 -12.10
C SER A 199 -16.89 -2.52 -13.44
N GLY A 200 -17.81 -2.28 -14.37
CA GLY A 200 -17.75 -2.75 -15.75
C GLY A 200 -17.54 -1.58 -16.71
N ASP A 201 -16.47 -1.65 -17.51
CA ASP A 201 -16.17 -0.85 -18.71
C ASP A 201 -15.90 0.66 -18.61
N THR A 202 -16.29 1.33 -17.53
CA THR A 202 -15.98 2.76 -17.29
C THR A 202 -15.20 2.94 -16.00
N VAL A 203 -13.87 2.90 -16.09
CA VAL A 203 -12.95 3.21 -14.98
C VAL A 203 -12.95 4.74 -14.76
N THR A 204 -13.99 5.24 -14.08
CA THR A 204 -14.11 6.65 -13.66
C THR A 204 -13.96 6.82 -12.15
N VAL A 205 -13.73 5.74 -11.41
CA VAL A 205 -13.60 5.76 -9.95
C VAL A 205 -12.15 5.42 -9.61
N PRO A 206 -11.46 6.26 -8.81
CA PRO A 206 -10.13 5.91 -8.31
C PRO A 206 -10.18 4.54 -7.62
N ASP A 207 -9.05 3.85 -7.62
CA ASP A 207 -8.83 2.68 -6.79
C ASP A 207 -9.39 2.94 -5.37
N LYS A 208 -10.46 2.24 -4.98
CA LYS A 208 -11.20 2.44 -3.71
C LYS A 208 -10.26 2.47 -2.52
N CYS A 209 -9.22 1.65 -2.54
CA CYS A 209 -8.20 1.58 -1.51
C CYS A 209 -7.36 2.88 -1.47
N ALA A 210 -6.96 3.41 -2.62
CA ALA A 210 -6.26 4.70 -2.70
C ALA A 210 -7.16 5.89 -2.31
N GLY A 211 -8.43 5.88 -2.72
CA GLY A 211 -9.42 6.88 -2.34
C GLY A 211 -9.66 6.94 -0.83
N ASN A 212 -9.81 5.77 -0.18
CA ASN A 212 -9.93 5.69 1.28
C ASN A 212 -8.66 6.23 1.97
N ALA A 213 -7.47 5.83 1.50
CA ALA A 213 -6.22 6.34 2.05
C ALA A 213 -6.10 7.88 1.97
N VAL A 214 -6.52 8.50 0.86
CA VAL A 214 -6.56 9.96 0.70
C VAL A 214 -7.45 10.60 1.78
N VAL A 215 -8.67 10.10 1.96
CA VAL A 215 -9.60 10.67 2.95
C VAL A 215 -9.09 10.49 4.38
N GLN A 216 -8.57 9.30 4.70
CA GLN A 216 -8.09 8.98 6.05
C GLN A 216 -6.84 9.80 6.42
N LEU A 217 -5.91 9.99 5.49
CA LEU A 217 -4.72 10.80 5.73
C LEU A 217 -5.04 12.29 5.76
N SER A 218 -5.93 12.77 4.89
CA SER A 218 -6.38 14.16 4.91
C SER A 218 -7.08 14.51 6.23
N ALA A 219 -7.94 13.63 6.74
CA ALA A 219 -8.62 13.80 8.03
C ALA A 219 -7.66 13.91 9.22
N ARG A 220 -6.41 13.44 9.06
CA ARG A 220 -5.34 13.49 10.08
C ARG A 220 -4.36 14.65 9.87
N GLY A 221 -4.69 15.57 8.96
CA GLY A 221 -3.96 16.83 8.77
C GLY A 221 -2.80 16.77 7.79
N PHE A 222 -2.65 15.68 7.01
CA PHE A 222 -1.65 15.61 5.95
C PHE A 222 -2.10 16.36 4.70
N GLU A 223 -1.20 17.13 4.08
CA GLU A 223 -1.43 17.72 2.76
C GLU A 223 -1.33 16.63 1.69
N ILE A 224 -2.45 16.34 1.01
CA ILE A 224 -2.46 15.37 -0.09
C ILE A 224 -2.04 16.07 -1.38
N LEU A 225 -0.93 15.64 -1.96
CA LEU A 225 -0.39 16.19 -3.19
C LEU A 225 -0.92 15.45 -4.41
N SER A 226 -1.24 16.21 -5.46
CA SER A 226 -1.60 15.65 -6.77
C SER A 226 -0.44 14.82 -7.36
N THR A 227 -0.74 13.62 -7.84
CA THR A 227 0.20 12.86 -8.66
C THR A 227 0.38 13.59 -10.00
N ARG A 228 1.62 13.95 -10.38
CA ARG A 228 1.90 14.54 -11.71
C ARG A 228 1.68 13.56 -12.86
N VAL A 229 1.44 12.28 -12.55
CA VAL A 229 1.17 11.18 -13.48
C VAL A 229 -0.34 10.95 -13.63
N THR A 230 -1.13 12.02 -13.63
CA THR A 230 -2.57 11.98 -13.96
C THR A 230 -2.81 11.96 -15.48
N TYR A 231 -1.75 11.93 -16.29
CA TYR A 231 -1.79 12.00 -17.75
C TYR A 231 -0.77 11.05 -18.37
N PRO A 232 -1.14 9.78 -18.64
CA PRO A 232 -0.26 8.80 -19.26
C PRO A 232 0.36 9.29 -20.58
N GLU A 233 -0.37 10.10 -21.37
CA GLU A 233 0.14 10.69 -22.61
C GLU A 233 1.38 11.60 -22.44
N LYS A 234 1.71 12.00 -21.21
CA LYS A 234 2.88 12.85 -20.90
C LYS A 234 4.12 12.06 -20.46
N LEU A 235 4.02 10.75 -20.24
CA LEU A 235 5.17 9.89 -19.95
C LEU A 235 5.93 9.49 -21.23
N LYS A 236 6.17 10.39 -22.18
CA LYS A 236 6.95 10.07 -23.40
C LYS A 236 8.44 9.99 -23.10
#